data_AF-A0A6A5G4Z3-F1
#
_entry.id   AF-A0A6A5G4Z3-F1
#
_cell.length_a   1.000
_cell.length_b   1.000
_cell.length_c   1.000
_cell.angle_alpha   90.00
_cell.angle_beta   90.00
_cell.angle_gamma   90.00
#
_symmetry.space_group_name_H-M   'P 1'
#
loop_
_entity.id
_entity.type
_entity.pdbx_description
1 polymer ?
#
loop_
_entity_poly.entity_id
_entity_poly.type
_entity_poly.pdbx_seq_one_letter_code
_entity_poly.pdbx_strand_id
1 'polypeptide(L)'
;MSLRKRVVDLYKNLYHMGKEYPGGSKWFHDRLKLAFSKNKNVEDPTQIEQLIGRGEFVVKEIEALYSLRKYRAMKQRYYDKDDEITAATQKFEESVKKL
;
A
#
# COMPACT_ATOMS: atom_id res chain seq x y z
N MET A 1 -17.89 -19.52 8.14
CA MET A 1 -17.95 -18.25 8.92
C MET A 1 -19.13 -17.43 8.43
N SER A 2 -19.84 -16.70 9.29
CA SER A 2 -20.96 -15.84 8.84
C SER A 2 -20.45 -14.62 8.05
N LEU A 3 -21.23 -14.15 7.08
CA LEU A 3 -20.91 -12.95 6.30
C LEU A 3 -20.68 -11.72 7.19
N ARG A 4 -21.53 -11.56 8.21
CA ARG A 4 -21.38 -10.49 9.22
C ARG A 4 -19.99 -10.49 9.87
N LYS A 5 -19.47 -11.68 10.23
CA LYS A 5 -18.13 -11.79 10.83
C LYS A 5 -17.05 -11.34 9.85
N ARG A 6 -17.12 -11.79 8.59
CA ARG A 6 -16.18 -11.38 7.53
C ARG A 6 -16.17 -9.86 7.32
N VAL A 7 -17.34 -9.22 7.26
CA VAL A 7 -17.46 -7.75 7.12
C VAL A 7 -16.81 -7.02 8.30
N VAL A 8 -17.06 -7.46 9.53
CA VAL A 8 -16.48 -6.86 10.74
C VAL A 8 -14.96 -7.01 10.77
N ASP A 9 -14.46 -8.20 10.44
CA ASP A 9 -13.02 -8.48 10.41
C ASP A 9 -12.33 -7.65 9.32
N LEU A 10 -12.92 -7.54 8.14
CA LEU A 10 -12.45 -6.68 7.06
C LEU A 10 -12.38 -5.20 7.48
N TYR A 11 -13.42 -4.68 8.14
CA TYR A 11 -13.42 -3.30 8.63
C TYR A 11 -12.28 -3.06 9.63
N LYS A 12 -12.10 -3.96 10.60
CA LYS A 12 -11.03 -3.86 11.60
C LYS A 12 -9.65 -3.91 10.96
N ASN A 13 -9.46 -4.79 9.99
CA ASN A 13 -8.19 -4.92 9.28
C ASN A 13 -7.87 -3.62 8.51
N LEU A 14 -8.81 -3.15 7.67
CA LEU A 14 -8.65 -1.89 6.94
C LEU A 14 -8.45 -0.69 7.86
N TYR A 15 -9.14 -0.64 9.01
CA TYR A 15 -8.95 0.43 9.98
C TYR A 15 -7.55 0.41 10.58
N HIS A 16 -7.01 -0.78 10.90
CA HIS A 16 -5.65 -0.93 11.40
C HIS A 16 -4.62 -0.49 10.34
N MET A 17 -4.75 -0.99 9.11
CA MET A 17 -3.90 -0.62 7.98
C MET A 17 -4.05 0.86 7.60
N GLY A 18 -5.20 1.48 7.84
CA GLY A 18 -5.39 2.91 7.57
C GLY A 18 -4.49 3.85 8.39
N LYS A 19 -3.89 3.37 9.49
CA LYS A 19 -3.12 4.23 10.42
C LYS A 19 -1.87 4.86 9.80
N GLU A 20 -1.14 4.10 8.98
CA GLU A 20 0.07 4.59 8.31
C GLU A 20 -0.17 4.97 6.84
N TYR A 21 -1.42 5.24 6.48
CA TYR A 21 -1.74 5.62 5.10
C TYR A 21 -1.06 6.98 4.74
N PRO A 22 -0.45 7.13 3.55
CA PRO A 22 0.29 8.35 3.20
C PRO A 22 -0.54 9.64 3.24
N GLY A 23 -1.84 9.57 2.96
CA GLY A 23 -2.78 10.69 3.06
C GLY A 23 -3.23 11.04 4.49
N GLY A 24 -2.72 10.33 5.49
CA GLY A 24 -3.08 10.47 6.90
C GLY A 24 -4.20 9.53 7.34
N SER A 25 -4.16 9.13 8.61
CA SER A 25 -5.10 8.18 9.22
C SER A 25 -6.54 8.69 9.18
N LYS A 26 -6.77 9.95 9.55
CA LYS A 26 -8.10 10.58 9.56
C LYS A 26 -8.75 10.54 8.17
N TRP A 27 -8.01 10.91 7.13
CA TRP A 27 -8.50 10.90 5.75
C TRP A 27 -8.95 9.50 5.31
N PHE A 28 -8.17 8.48 5.67
CA PHE A 28 -8.48 7.10 5.32
C PHE A 28 -9.68 6.57 6.12
N HIS A 29 -9.68 6.78 7.43
CA HIS A 29 -10.73 6.30 8.33
C HIS A 29 -12.08 6.94 8.04
N ASP A 30 -12.12 8.24 7.72
CA ASP A 30 -13.36 8.93 7.34
C ASP A 30 -13.98 8.29 6.08
N ARG A 31 -13.16 7.92 5.09
CA ARG A 31 -13.61 7.28 3.85
C ARG A 31 -13.99 5.83 4.03
N LEU A 32 -13.24 5.09 4.84
CA LEU A 32 -13.57 3.73 5.22
C LEU A 32 -14.94 3.69 5.88
N LYS A 33 -15.17 4.54 6.88
CA LYS A 33 -16.46 4.65 7.56
C LYS A 33 -17.58 5.02 6.59
N LEU A 34 -17.35 5.98 5.69
CA LEU A 34 -18.32 6.38 4.69
C LEU A 34 -18.68 5.21 3.74
N ALA A 35 -17.70 4.45 3.26
CA ALA A 35 -17.91 3.33 2.35
C ALA A 35 -18.75 2.20 2.99
N PHE A 36 -18.46 1.85 4.23
CA PHE A 36 -19.25 0.85 4.96
C PHE A 36 -20.65 1.38 5.32
N SER A 37 -20.76 2.67 5.69
CA SER A 37 -22.05 3.29 6.00
C SER A 37 -22.98 3.37 4.78
N LYS A 38 -22.43 3.60 3.58
CA LYS A 38 -23.20 3.61 2.32
C LYS A 38 -23.83 2.25 2.00
N ASN A 39 -23.18 1.15 2.39
CA ASN A 39 -23.64 -0.22 2.09
C ASN A 39 -24.33 -0.91 3.27
N LYS A 40 -24.66 -0.18 4.34
CA LYS A 40 -25.19 -0.76 5.60
C LYS A 40 -26.53 -1.51 5.45
N ASN A 41 -27.33 -1.15 4.45
CA ASN A 41 -28.68 -1.70 4.21
C ASN A 41 -28.66 -2.79 3.11
N VAL A 42 -27.48 -3.24 2.68
CA VAL A 42 -27.37 -4.32 1.70
C VAL A 42 -27.64 -5.65 2.40
N GLU A 43 -28.71 -6.33 2.01
CA GLU A 43 -29.14 -7.60 2.62
C GLU A 43 -28.86 -8.82 1.73
N ASP A 44 -28.70 -8.61 0.41
CA ASP A 44 -28.42 -9.70 -0.52
C ASP A 44 -27.03 -10.33 -0.26
N PRO A 45 -26.96 -11.63 0.07
CA PRO A 45 -25.70 -12.32 0.33
C PRO A 45 -24.69 -12.20 -0.81
N THR A 46 -25.14 -12.28 -2.07
CA THR A 46 -24.22 -12.26 -3.22
C THR A 46 -23.58 -10.88 -3.39
N GLN A 47 -24.36 -9.81 -3.21
CA GLN A 47 -23.87 -8.45 -3.20
C GLN A 47 -22.89 -8.19 -2.04
N ILE A 48 -23.16 -8.73 -0.84
CA ILE A 48 -22.26 -8.62 0.31
C ILE A 48 -20.91 -9.28 -0.01
N GLU A 49 -20.90 -10.46 -0.62
CA GLU A 49 -19.66 -11.15 -1.00
C GLU A 49 -18.85 -10.35 -2.01
N GLN A 50 -19.50 -9.74 -3.01
CA GLN A 50 -18.83 -8.87 -3.97
C GLN A 50 -18.20 -7.64 -3.29
N LEU A 51 -18.92 -7.02 -2.35
CA LEU A 51 -18.41 -5.88 -1.58
C LEU A 51 -17.23 -6.27 -0.68
N ILE A 52 -17.27 -7.44 -0.05
CA ILE A 52 -16.15 -8.00 0.69
C ILE A 52 -14.95 -8.19 -0.24
N GLY A 53 -15.15 -8.78 -1.42
CA GLY A 53 -14.09 -8.99 -2.41
C GLY A 53 -13.43 -7.68 -2.86
N ARG A 54 -14.22 -6.60 -3.02
CA ARG A 54 -13.67 -5.26 -3.28
C ARG A 54 -12.81 -4.75 -2.12
N GLY A 55 -13.24 -4.96 -0.88
CA GLY A 55 -12.44 -4.57 0.28
C GLY A 55 -11.16 -5.40 0.43
N GLU A 56 -11.19 -6.70 0.14
CA GLU A 56 -10.02 -7.57 0.11
C GLU A 56 -9.02 -7.15 -0.97
N PHE A 57 -9.49 -6.64 -2.11
CA PHE A 57 -8.64 -6.02 -3.12
C PHE A 57 -7.92 -4.78 -2.59
N VAL A 58 -8.65 -3.88 -1.90
CA VAL A 58 -8.06 -2.68 -1.27
C VAL A 58 -7.02 -3.02 -0.22
N VAL A 59 -7.20 -4.11 0.54
CA VAL A 59 -6.17 -4.61 1.48
C VAL A 59 -4.86 -4.87 0.73
N LYS A 60 -4.90 -5.59 -0.38
CA LYS A 60 -3.70 -5.90 -1.19
C LYS A 60 -3.04 -4.64 -1.76
N GLU A 61 -3.82 -3.64 -2.16
CA GLU A 61 -3.28 -2.37 -2.64
C GLU A 61 -2.49 -1.64 -1.54
N ILE A 62 -3.00 -1.65 -0.31
CA ILE A 62 -2.31 -1.01 0.83
C ILE A 62 -1.03 -1.78 1.19
N GLU A 63 -1.06 -3.11 1.18
CA GLU A 63 0.14 -3.95 1.38
C GLU A 63 1.22 -3.68 0.32
N ALA A 64 0.81 -3.56 -0.95
CA ALA A 64 1.70 -3.21 -2.05
C ALA A 64 2.31 -1.82 -1.84
N LEU A 65 1.50 -0.84 -1.40
CA LEU A 65 1.97 0.51 -1.11
C LEU A 65 3.00 0.53 0.02
N TYR A 66 2.80 -0.26 1.08
CA TYR A 66 3.80 -0.42 2.15
C TYR A 66 5.08 -1.08 1.67
N SER A 67 4.96 -2.13 0.86
CA SER A 67 6.12 -2.81 0.27
C SER A 67 6.93 -1.86 -0.61
N LEU A 68 6.25 -1.04 -1.41
CA LEU A 68 6.89 -0.03 -2.24
C LEU A 68 7.59 1.05 -1.42
N ARG A 69 6.96 1.54 -0.34
CA ARG A 69 7.58 2.49 0.59
C ARG A 69 8.85 1.92 1.20
N LYS A 70 8.81 0.66 1.67
CA LYS A 70 9.97 -0.04 2.23
C LYS A 70 11.08 -0.20 1.19
N TYR A 71 10.73 -0.62 -0.03
CA TYR A 71 11.67 -0.76 -1.13
C TYR A 71 12.34 0.57 -1.47
N ARG A 72 11.59 1.67 -1.60
CA ARG A 72 12.15 3.00 -1.88
C ARG A 72 13.16 3.43 -0.82
N ALA A 73 12.83 3.23 0.46
CA ALA A 73 13.74 3.56 1.56
C ALA A 73 15.01 2.69 1.56
N MET A 74 14.89 1.41 1.24
CA MET A 74 16.05 0.51 1.11
C MET A 74 16.92 0.89 -0.08
N LYS A 75 16.30 1.16 -1.24
CA LYS A 75 17.01 1.57 -2.45
C LYS A 75 17.87 2.81 -2.18
N GLN A 76 17.27 3.82 -1.56
CA GLN A 76 17.95 5.08 -1.23
C GLN A 76 19.14 4.89 -0.28
N ARG A 77 19.06 3.95 0.66
CA ARG A 77 20.11 3.75 1.67
C ARG A 77 21.32 2.99 1.14
N TYR A 78 21.09 2.03 0.25
CA TYR A 78 22.12 1.07 -0.16
C TYR A 78 22.57 1.26 -1.60
N TYR A 79 21.66 1.49 -2.54
CA TYR A 79 21.96 1.42 -3.96
C TYR A 79 22.31 2.77 -4.58
N ASP A 80 21.68 3.86 -4.12
CA ASP A 80 21.95 5.19 -4.71
C ASP A 80 23.44 5.59 -4.57
N LYS A 81 24.12 5.16 -3.48
CA LYS A 81 25.55 5.39 -3.29
C LYS A 81 26.42 4.52 -4.21
N ASP A 82 26.04 3.26 -4.40
CA ASP A 82 26.78 2.34 -5.26
C ASP A 82 26.66 2.75 -6.74
N ASP A 83 25.48 3.24 -7.14
CA ASP A 83 25.24 3.79 -8.48
C ASP A 83 26.06 5.07 -8.71
N GLU A 84 26.13 5.97 -7.72
CA GLU A 84 26.98 7.18 -7.78
C GLU A 84 28.47 6.85 -7.88
N ILE A 85 28.95 5.90 -7.07
CA ILE A 85 30.36 5.45 -7.09
C ILE A 85 30.68 4.80 -8.43
N THR A 86 29.81 3.93 -8.95
CA THR A 86 29.99 3.24 -10.24
C THR A 86 30.02 4.23 -11.41
N ALA A 87 29.15 5.23 -11.38
CA ALA A 87 29.15 6.29 -12.39
C ALA A 87 30.42 7.15 -12.32
N ALA A 88 30.94 7.41 -11.11
CA ALA A 88 32.17 8.16 -10.91
C ALA A 88 33.42 7.38 -11.38
N THR A 89 33.51 6.07 -11.09
CA THR A 89 34.59 5.20 -11.57
C THR A 89 34.59 5.07 -13.08
N GLN A 90 33.42 4.86 -13.71
CA GLN A 90 33.32 4.82 -15.18
C GLN A 90 33.80 6.13 -15.83
N LYS A 91 33.39 7.29 -15.31
CA LYS A 91 33.85 8.59 -15.80
C LYS A 91 35.36 8.78 -15.63
N PHE A 92 35.92 8.32 -14.52
CA PHE A 92 37.37 8.36 -14.29
C PHE A 92 38.12 7.48 -15.29
N GLU A 93 37.71 6.22 -15.47
CA GLU A 93 38.31 5.30 -16.43
C GLU A 93 38.23 5.82 -17.87
N GLU A 94 37.10 6.40 -18.28
CA GLU A 94 36.96 7.04 -19.59
C GLU A 94 37.90 8.23 -19.79
N SER A 95 38.18 8.99 -18.72
CA SER A 95 39.10 10.13 -18.76
C SER A 95 40.55 9.67 -18.87
N VAL A 96 40.93 8.61 -18.15
CA VAL A 96 42.26 7.99 -18.24
C VAL A 96 42.50 7.41 -19.63
N LYS A 97 41.49 6.79 -20.24
CA LYS A 97 41.60 6.18 -21.58
C LYS A 97 41.70 7.19 -22.73
N LYS A 98 41.39 8.47 -22.46
CA LYS A 98 41.48 9.57 -23.43
C LYS A 98 42.83 10.32 -23.41
N LEU A 99 43.69 10.02 -22.43
CA LEU A 99 45.08 10.46 -22.36
C LEU A 99 45.98 9.48 -23.12
#